data_AF-A0A645C508-F1
#
_entry.id   AF-A0A645C508-F1
#
_cell.length_a   1.000
_cell.length_b   1.000
_cell.length_c   1.000
_cell.angle_alpha   90.00
_cell.angle_beta   90.00
_cell.angle_gamma   90.00
#
_symmetry.space_group_name_H-M   'P 1'
#
loop_
_entity.id
_entity.type
_entity.pdbx_description
1 polymer ?
#
loop_
_entity_poly.entity_id
_entity_poly.type
_entity_poly.pdbx_seq_one_letter_code
_entity_poly.pdbx_strand_id
1 'polypeptide(L)' 'MFENIGKVEAEHEKRYRELAKNVEDGTVFAKGGKLFWKCRNCGAVFELDKAPEKCPVCQHPQAYFEIQAKNW' A
#
# COMPACT_ATOMS: atom_id res chain seq x y z
N MET A 1 5.64 -10.14 -29.56
CA MET A 1 4.38 -10.03 -28.79
C MET A 1 4.47 -10.82 -27.48
N PHE A 2 4.67 -12.15 -27.52
CA PHE A 2 4.73 -12.99 -26.31
C PHE A 2 5.83 -12.61 -25.31
N GLU A 3 7.02 -12.21 -25.77
CA GLU A 3 8.09 -11.73 -24.86
C GLU A 3 7.69 -10.51 -24.03
N ASN A 4 6.99 -9.55 -24.65
CA ASN A 4 6.53 -8.35 -23.95
C ASN A 4 5.43 -8.69 -22.94
N ILE A 5 4.56 -9.65 -23.26
CA ILE A 5 3.59 -10.19 -22.29
C ILE A 5 4.33 -10.82 -21.11
N GLY A 6 5.36 -11.64 -21.38
CA GLY A 6 6.18 -12.24 -20.32
C GLY A 6 6.80 -11.22 -19.36
N LYS A 7 7.24 -10.06 -19.87
CA LYS A 7 7.76 -8.96 -19.03
C LYS A 7 6.68 -8.34 -18.14
N VAL A 8 5.46 -8.17 -18.66
CA VAL A 8 4.32 -7.67 -17.87
C VAL A 8 3.96 -8.63 -16.74
N GLU A 9 3.89 -9.93 -17.05
CA GLU A 9 3.54 -10.93 -16.03
C GLU A 9 4.62 -11.11 -14.95
N ALA A 10 5.90 -10.89 -15.29
CA ALA A 10 6.98 -10.87 -14.29
C ALA A 10 6.80 -9.72 -13.27
N GLU A 11 6.38 -8.53 -13.72
CA GLU A 11 6.06 -7.41 -12.83
C GLU A 11 4.81 -7.68 -11.98
N HIS A 12 3.79 -8.36 -12.55
CA HIS A 12 2.64 -8.82 -11.77
C HIS A 12 3.06 -9.78 -10.66
N GLU A 13 3.85 -10.81 -10.98
CA GLU A 13 4.35 -11.78 -10.01
C GLU A 13 5.13 -11.08 -8.88
N LYS A 14 6.05 -10.19 -9.24
CA LYS A 14 6.85 -9.41 -8.28
C LYS A 14 5.96 -8.65 -7.30
N ARG A 15 4.97 -7.90 -7.83
CA ARG A 15 4.01 -7.16 -6.99
C ARG A 15 3.23 -8.08 -6.06
N TYR A 16 2.74 -9.21 -6.56
CA TYR A 16 1.97 -10.15 -5.75
C TYR A 16 2.82 -10.79 -4.64
N ARG A 17 4.08 -11.15 -4.93
CA ARG A 17 5.01 -11.68 -3.92
C ARG A 17 5.30 -10.67 -2.82
N GLU A 18 5.53 -9.40 -3.18
CA GLU A 18 5.76 -8.34 -2.20
C GLU A 18 4.53 -8.09 -1.32
N LEU A 19 3.33 -8.07 -1.92
CA LEU A 19 2.08 -7.92 -1.16
C LEU A 19 1.81 -9.12 -0.24
N ALA A 20 2.02 -10.35 -0.71
CA ALA A 20 1.87 -11.56 0.09
C ALA A 20 2.81 -11.54 1.29
N LYS A 21 4.09 -11.22 1.07
CA LYS A 21 5.07 -11.06 2.14
C LYS A 21 4.64 -10.01 3.17
N ASN A 22 4.06 -8.88 2.73
CA ASN A 22 3.58 -7.86 3.66
C ASN A 22 2.46 -8.37 4.56
N VAL A 23 1.59 -9.26 4.05
CA VAL A 23 0.53 -9.91 4.83
C VAL A 23 1.13 -10.90 5.81
N GLU A 24 2.01 -11.79 5.34
CA GLU A 24 2.69 -12.81 6.16
C GLU A 24 3.50 -12.19 7.31
N ASP A 25 4.24 -11.11 7.02
CA ASP A 25 5.05 -10.40 8.01
C ASP A 25 4.22 -9.45 8.91
N GLY A 26 2.92 -9.28 8.65
CA GLY A 26 2.08 -8.32 9.39
C GLY A 26 2.47 -6.85 9.17
N THR A 27 3.13 -6.54 8.04
CA THR A 27 3.69 -5.21 7.72
C THR A 27 2.86 -4.42 6.70
N VAL A 28 1.63 -4.86 6.41
CA VAL A 28 0.72 -4.16 5.48
C VAL A 28 0.52 -2.68 5.88
N PHE A 29 0.40 -2.43 7.18
CA PHE A 29 0.10 -1.11 7.74
C PHE A 29 1.20 -0.55 8.65
N ALA A 30 2.43 -1.08 8.55
CA ALA A 30 3.59 -0.67 9.34
C ALA A 30 4.90 -1.07 8.63
N LYS A 31 5.85 -0.14 8.45
CA LYS A 31 7.08 -0.40 7.66
C LYS A 31 8.40 0.01 8.33
N GLY A 32 8.42 0.11 9.66
CA GLY A 32 9.65 0.40 10.40
C GLY A 32 10.11 1.85 10.30
N GLY A 33 9.18 2.78 10.48
CA GLY A 33 9.41 4.22 10.48
C GLY A 33 8.21 4.98 9.96
N LYS A 34 8.25 6.31 10.07
CA LYS A 34 7.18 7.19 9.58
C LYS A 34 7.12 7.15 8.05
N LEU A 35 5.91 6.94 7.55
CA LEU A 35 5.57 7.03 6.13
C LEU A 35 4.32 7.90 5.95
N PHE A 36 4.13 8.38 4.73
CA PHE A 36 2.90 9.05 4.33
C PHE A 36 1.83 8.01 3.99
N TRP A 37 0.84 7.86 4.88
CA TRP A 37 -0.31 6.98 4.69
C TRP A 37 -1.47 7.76 4.09
N LYS A 38 -1.89 7.38 2.89
CA LYS A 38 -3.02 7.97 2.17
C LYS A 38 -4.25 7.10 2.34
N CYS A 39 -5.37 7.70 2.72
CA CYS A 39 -6.66 7.04 2.68
C CYS A 39 -7.18 6.98 1.23
N ARG A 40 -7.37 5.78 0.69
CA ARG A 40 -7.95 5.55 -0.64
C ARG A 40 -9.42 5.95 -0.74
N ASN A 41 -10.14 6.06 0.39
CA ASN A 41 -11.54 6.47 0.40
C ASN A 41 -11.73 7.99 0.21
N CYS A 42 -10.98 8.81 0.96
CA CYS A 42 -11.20 10.27 1.00
C CYS A 42 -9.97 11.11 0.60
N GLY A 43 -8.82 10.50 0.40
CA GLY A 43 -7.58 11.19 -0.01
C GLY A 43 -6.75 11.80 1.12
N ALA A 44 -7.23 11.80 2.37
CA ALA A 44 -6.45 12.31 3.52
C ALA A 44 -5.08 11.61 3.64
N VAL A 45 -4.03 12.38 3.95
CA VAL A 45 -2.65 11.89 4.08
C VAL A 45 -2.12 12.20 5.47
N PHE A 46 -1.49 11.21 6.12
CA PHE A 46 -0.90 11.35 7.46
C PHE A 46 0.53 10.81 7.47
N GLU A 47 1.45 11.51 8.13
CA GLU A 47 2.82 11.04 8.36
C GLU A 47 2.91 10.31 9.71
N LEU A 48 2.87 8.98 9.69
CA LEU A 48 2.75 8.14 10.88
C LEU A 48 3.60 6.86 10.71
N ASP A 49 4.02 6.25 11.82
CA ASP A 49 4.74 4.96 11.80
C ASP A 49 3.85 3.79 11.36
N LYS A 50 2.54 3.91 11.60
CA LYS A 50 1.51 2.93 11.22
C LYS A 50 0.25 3.63 10.72
N ALA A 51 -0.47 3.01 9.78
CA ALA A 51 -1.78 3.52 9.38
C ALA A 51 -2.77 3.44 10.56
N PRO A 52 -3.66 4.42 10.77
CA PRO A 52 -4.61 4.40 11.87
C PRO A 52 -5.72 3.36 11.63
N GLU A 53 -6.26 2.78 12.72
CA GLU A 53 -7.33 1.77 12.65
C GLU A 53 -8.61 2.27 11.95
N LYS A 54 -8.87 3.58 12.07
CA LYS A 54 -9.92 4.30 11.36
C LYS A 54 -9.37 5.61 10.83
N CYS A 55 -9.80 6.00 9.64
CA CYS A 55 -9.45 7.29 9.07
C CYS A 55 -10.02 8.43 9.94
N PRO A 56 -9.20 9.36 10.46
CA PRO A 56 -9.68 10.48 11.28
C PRO A 56 -10.67 11.40 10.56
N VAL A 57 -10.67 11.41 9.22
CA VAL A 57 -11.54 12.26 8.40
C VAL A 57 -12.85 11.56 8.05
N CYS A 58 -12.78 10.41 7.37
CA CYS A 58 -13.98 9.74 6.82
C CYS A 58 -14.44 8.51 7.60
N GLN A 59 -13.78 8.18 8.72
CA GLN A 59 -14.11 7.08 9.62
C GLN A 59 -14.08 5.66 9.02
N HIS A 60 -13.61 5.51 7.77
CA HIS A 60 -13.44 4.21 7.12
C HIS A 60 -12.25 3.43 7.73
N PRO A 61 -12.31 2.09 7.72
CA PRO A 61 -11.33 1.24 8.40
C PRO A 61 -9.91 1.32 7.81
N GLN A 62 -8.93 0.84 8.57
CA GLN A 62 -7.50 0.80 8.21
C GLN A 62 -7.24 0.22 6.82
N ALA A 63 -8.06 -0.73 6.38
CA ALA A 63 -8.00 -1.37 5.07
C ALA A 63 -8.02 -0.39 3.87
N TYR A 64 -8.47 0.85 4.09
CA TYR A 64 -8.43 1.89 3.07
C TYR A 64 -7.10 2.63 2.97
N PHE A 65 -6.15 2.42 3.88
CA PHE A 65 -4.85 3.09 3.81
C PHE A 65 -3.87 2.39 2.87
N GLU A 66 -3.09 3.19 2.17
CA GLU A 66 -1.93 2.79 1.36
C GLU A 66 -0.76 3.75 1.62
N ILE A 67 0.45 3.35 1.26
CA ILE A 67 1.58 4.28 1.22
C ILE A 67 1.36 5.25 0.05
N GLN A 68 1.55 6.55 0.28
CA GLN A 68 1.39 7.57 -0.75
C GLN A 68 2.40 7.35 -1.89
N ALA A 69 1.92 7.03 -3.08
CA ALA A 69 2.71 7.05 -4.30
C ALA A 69 2.84 8.48 -4.86
N LYS A 70 4.02 8.82 -5.39
CA LYS A 70 4.28 10.05 -6.15
C LYS A 70 4.90 9.68 -7.50
N ASN A 71 4.08 9.67 -8.55
CA ASN A 71 4.43 9.15 -9.88
C ASN A 71 4.09 10.15 -11.00
N TRP A 72 4.40 11.42 -10.78
CA TRP A 72 4.29 12.55 -11.73
C TRP A 72 5.62 13.29 -11.85
#